data_AF-A0A3D3JJF2-F1
#
_entry.id   AF-A0A3D3JJF2-F1
#
_cell.length_a   1.000
_cell.length_b   1.000
_cell.length_c   1.000
_cell.angle_alpha   90.00
_cell.angle_beta   90.00
_cell.angle_gamma   90.00
#
_symmetry.space_group_name_H-M   'P 1'
#
loop_
_entity.id
_entity.type
_entity.pdbx_description
1 polymer ?
#
loop_
_entity_poly.entity_id
_entity_poly.type
_entity_poly.pdbx_seq_one_letter_code
_entity_poly.pdbx_strand_id
1 'polypeptide(L)'
;MFHVTAHQQLTFMKKLLVVLTLVLTLTPSRAQVQTFSAPGVDTVLTGQWTATVMGSLGQFIRVVLDVTRYTDGPCDAYFSIPLRGRIQNRFSSVSCDGATFMAASDTLGFRFEGTIRDESVLEGTWTDNRTSAWVQFRKLRPVQRTQEPGPNPGYAIHHFDVVNRDGGARFGATLTAPDTTGRWPLIVFISDRGRHDRNASEESGHKPFLVLAHMVTTQGFATVRFDDRHLNLTDDAQEPTTTDVADDVLHVIKRLTRFPWVDTSNIILIGHGEGGIAASLVGTLRPDVRGIVCAATPAADGEDVLLSQIRAFDKLMRIHDSTTTFTQSIVRAWLDIIESDPDDAGVTIRIGAYMDSVMQKASPAELNNPVITPFRRTSWPT
;
A
#
# COMPACT_ATOMS: atom_id res chain seq x y z
N MET A 1 -59.79 -12.98 -44.81
CA MET A 1 -60.33 -11.96 -43.88
C MET A 1 -59.97 -12.43 -42.49
N PHE A 2 -59.13 -11.79 -41.68
CA PHE A 2 -58.89 -10.37 -41.49
C PHE A 2 -57.38 -10.07 -41.44
N HIS A 3 -56.93 -9.08 -42.22
CA HIS A 3 -55.65 -8.41 -41.98
C HIS A 3 -55.81 -7.51 -40.76
N VAL A 4 -55.26 -7.92 -39.63
CA VAL A 4 -55.00 -7.00 -38.52
C VAL A 4 -53.70 -6.27 -38.89
N THR A 5 -53.80 -4.98 -39.19
CA THR A 5 -52.63 -4.17 -39.55
C THR A 5 -51.71 -3.99 -38.34
N ALA A 6 -50.40 -3.86 -38.59
CA ALA A 6 -49.37 -3.69 -37.56
C ALA A 6 -49.66 -2.57 -36.55
N HIS A 7 -50.49 -1.59 -36.93
CA HIS A 7 -50.93 -0.50 -36.07
C HIS A 7 -51.89 -0.95 -34.95
N GLN A 8 -52.75 -1.94 -35.20
CA GLN A 8 -53.66 -2.50 -34.18
C GLN A 8 -52.90 -3.35 -33.15
N GLN A 9 -51.86 -4.08 -33.58
CA GLN A 9 -50.96 -4.85 -32.70
C GLN A 9 -50.18 -3.92 -31.74
N LEU A 10 -49.67 -2.79 -32.26
CA LEU A 10 -48.94 -1.81 -31.45
C LEU A 10 -49.84 -1.11 -30.41
N THR A 11 -51.12 -0.89 -30.77
CA THR A 11 -52.09 -0.24 -29.88
C THR A 11 -52.54 -1.18 -28.76
N PHE A 12 -52.65 -2.49 -29.05
CA PHE A 12 -52.93 -3.51 -28.04
C PHE A 12 -51.79 -3.66 -27.04
N MET A 13 -50.54 -3.73 -27.51
CA MET A 13 -49.35 -3.80 -26.63
C MET A 13 -49.19 -2.56 -25.75
N LYS A 14 -49.44 -1.35 -26.26
CA LYS A 14 -49.38 -0.12 -25.44
C LYS A 14 -50.46 -0.08 -24.36
N LYS A 15 -51.67 -0.55 -24.65
CA LYS A 15 -52.75 -0.64 -23.64
C LYS A 15 -52.46 -1.72 -22.60
N LEU A 16 -51.91 -2.87 -23.00
CA LEU A 16 -51.49 -3.92 -22.09
C LEU A 16 -50.36 -3.44 -21.16
N LEU A 17 -49.38 -2.71 -21.69
CA LEU A 17 -48.29 -2.13 -20.91
C LEU A 17 -48.81 -1.12 -19.89
N VAL A 18 -49.70 -0.19 -20.29
CA VAL A 18 -50.27 0.81 -19.37
C VAL A 18 -51.12 0.17 -18.28
N VAL A 19 -51.88 -0.89 -18.58
CA VAL A 19 -52.65 -1.64 -17.57
C VAL A 19 -51.71 -2.38 -16.61
N LEU A 20 -50.61 -2.95 -17.10
CA LEU A 20 -49.60 -3.61 -16.25
C LEU A 20 -48.91 -2.60 -15.31
N THR A 21 -48.58 -1.40 -15.81
CA THR A 21 -47.97 -0.34 -15.00
C THR A 21 -48.94 0.23 -13.96
N LEU A 22 -50.25 0.26 -14.24
CA LEU A 22 -51.27 0.73 -13.29
C LEU A 22 -51.53 -0.29 -12.17
N VAL A 23 -51.44 -1.60 -12.47
CA VAL A 23 -51.60 -2.67 -11.47
C VAL A 23 -50.39 -2.75 -10.52
N LEU A 24 -49.20 -2.37 -11.00
CA LEU A 24 -47.96 -2.34 -10.19
C LEU A 24 -47.84 -1.13 -9.26
N THR A 25 -48.61 -0.05 -9.47
CA THR A 25 -48.55 1.17 -8.63
C THR A 25 -49.65 1.28 -7.58
N LEU A 26 -50.62 0.35 -7.57
CA LEU A 26 -51.78 0.37 -6.68
C LEU A 26 -51.72 -0.66 -5.53
N THR A 27 -50.66 -1.45 -5.42
CA THR A 27 -50.40 -2.23 -4.21
C THR A 27 -49.54 -1.40 -3.26
N PRO A 28 -50.03 -1.04 -2.06
CA PRO A 28 -49.17 -0.45 -1.05
C PRO A 28 -48.20 -1.55 -0.62
N SER A 29 -47.02 -1.58 -1.24
CA SER A 29 -45.90 -2.35 -0.73
C SER A 29 -45.54 -1.73 0.61
N ARG A 30 -45.99 -2.38 1.70
CA ARG A 30 -45.29 -2.26 2.97
C ARG A 30 -43.87 -2.75 2.69
N ALA A 31 -42.97 -1.82 2.40
CA ALA A 31 -41.54 -2.07 2.43
C ALA A 31 -41.22 -2.43 3.89
N GLN A 32 -41.29 -3.71 4.20
CA GLN A 32 -40.69 -4.27 5.38
C GLN A 32 -39.19 -4.01 5.19
N VAL A 33 -38.67 -3.02 5.91
CA VAL A 33 -37.21 -2.86 6.04
C VAL A 33 -36.74 -4.14 6.73
N GLN A 34 -36.35 -5.14 5.94
CA GLN A 34 -35.55 -6.23 6.46
C GLN A 34 -34.23 -5.59 6.86
N THR A 35 -34.08 -5.35 8.16
CA THR A 35 -32.78 -5.11 8.77
C THR A 35 -31.97 -6.37 8.52
N PHE A 36 -31.14 -6.36 7.47
CA PHE A 36 -30.08 -7.34 7.29
C PHE A 36 -29.17 -7.19 8.50
N SER A 37 -29.34 -8.09 9.48
CA SER A 37 -28.41 -8.21 10.57
C SER A 37 -27.11 -8.76 9.98
N ALA A 38 -25.96 -8.21 10.38
CA ALA A 38 -24.68 -8.78 9.98
C ALA A 38 -24.68 -10.28 10.34
N PRO A 39 -24.22 -11.17 9.45
CA PRO A 39 -24.19 -12.60 9.74
C PRO A 39 -23.40 -12.85 11.03
N GLY A 40 -23.94 -13.72 11.89
CA GLY A 40 -23.24 -14.12 13.10
C GLY A 40 -21.87 -14.71 12.77
N VAL A 41 -20.89 -14.49 13.63
CA VAL A 41 -19.56 -15.07 13.51
C VAL A 41 -19.23 -15.92 14.72
N ASP A 42 -18.62 -17.08 14.50
CA ASP A 42 -18.05 -17.91 15.57
C ASP A 42 -16.85 -17.19 16.18
N THR A 43 -16.95 -16.79 17.44
CA THR A 43 -15.89 -16.06 18.14
C THR A 43 -14.72 -16.93 18.58
N VAL A 44 -14.82 -18.27 18.53
CA VAL A 44 -13.73 -19.19 18.89
C VAL A 44 -12.67 -19.17 17.80
N LEU A 45 -13.03 -19.43 16.54
CA LEU A 45 -12.09 -19.39 15.41
C LEU A 45 -11.89 -17.98 14.85
N THR A 46 -12.93 -17.15 14.80
CA THR A 46 -12.83 -15.81 14.18
C THR A 46 -11.84 -14.93 14.93
N GLY A 47 -10.96 -14.28 14.19
CA GLY A 47 -9.95 -13.35 14.69
C GLY A 47 -8.58 -13.57 14.07
N GLN A 48 -7.61 -12.84 14.60
CA GLN A 48 -6.23 -12.93 14.14
C GLN A 48 -5.45 -13.96 14.95
N TRP A 49 -4.59 -14.70 14.27
CA TRP A 49 -3.78 -15.76 14.84
C TRP A 49 -2.33 -15.57 14.39
N THR A 50 -1.35 -15.76 15.26
CA THR A 50 0.05 -15.61 14.87
C THR A 50 0.93 -16.75 15.34
N ALA A 51 1.93 -17.09 14.52
CA ALA A 51 2.98 -18.01 14.87
C ALA A 51 4.30 -17.61 14.21
N THR A 52 5.40 -18.11 14.75
CA THR A 52 6.69 -18.14 14.08
C THR A 52 6.88 -19.53 13.48
N VAL A 53 7.06 -19.60 12.17
CA VAL A 53 7.24 -20.86 11.42
C VAL A 53 8.56 -20.86 10.68
N MET A 54 9.09 -22.05 10.40
CA MET A 54 10.22 -22.19 9.51
C MET A 54 9.72 -22.07 8.06
N GLY A 55 10.20 -21.05 7.34
CA GLY A 55 9.94 -20.84 5.93
C GLY A 55 10.76 -21.78 5.04
N SER A 56 10.41 -21.82 3.76
CA SER A 56 11.05 -22.67 2.74
C SER A 56 12.53 -22.38 2.48
N LEU A 57 13.04 -21.22 2.90
CA LEU A 57 14.47 -20.86 2.81
C LEU A 57 15.19 -21.08 4.16
N GLY A 58 14.55 -21.80 5.09
CA GLY A 58 15.07 -22.14 6.42
C GLY A 58 15.07 -20.97 7.42
N GLN A 59 14.53 -19.81 7.06
CA GLN A 59 14.39 -18.66 7.95
C GLN A 59 13.13 -18.77 8.80
N PHE A 60 13.18 -18.30 10.04
CA PHE A 60 11.97 -18.17 10.85
C PHE A 60 11.19 -16.93 10.42
N ILE A 61 9.94 -17.13 9.99
CA ILE A 61 9.02 -16.06 9.57
C ILE A 61 7.85 -15.99 10.53
N ARG A 62 7.40 -14.77 10.83
CA ARG A 62 6.12 -14.57 11.50
C ARG A 62 5.00 -14.65 10.46
N VAL A 63 4.04 -15.52 10.71
CA VAL A 63 2.79 -15.61 9.95
C VAL A 63 1.67 -15.06 10.83
N VAL A 64 0.78 -14.27 10.23
CA VAL A 64 -0.49 -13.87 10.83
C VAL A 64 -1.59 -14.42 9.93
N LEU A 65 -2.57 -15.10 10.50
CA LEU A 65 -3.80 -15.52 9.83
C LEU A 65 -4.93 -14.63 10.33
N ASP A 66 -5.74 -14.11 9.43
CA ASP A 66 -6.98 -13.42 9.76
C ASP A 66 -8.13 -14.31 9.31
N VAL A 67 -8.87 -14.90 10.25
CA VAL A 67 -9.90 -15.91 9.95
C VAL A 67 -11.27 -15.35 10.31
N THR A 68 -12.24 -15.50 9.41
CA THR A 68 -13.65 -15.18 9.65
C THR A 68 -14.49 -16.42 9.39
N ARG A 69 -15.14 -16.94 10.43
CA ARG A 69 -16.08 -18.07 10.33
C ARG A 69 -17.50 -17.58 10.60
N TYR A 70 -18.33 -17.55 9.57
CA TYR A 70 -19.75 -17.22 9.72
C TYR A 70 -20.51 -18.41 10.33
N THR A 71 -21.47 -18.15 11.22
CA THR A 71 -22.25 -19.21 11.90
C THR A 71 -23.04 -20.09 10.94
N ASP A 72 -23.56 -19.48 9.87
CA ASP A 72 -24.39 -20.11 8.85
C ASP A 72 -23.88 -19.78 7.43
N GLY A 73 -22.56 -19.61 7.28
CA GLY A 73 -21.95 -19.13 6.06
C GLY A 73 -20.57 -19.72 5.78
N PRO A 74 -19.89 -19.24 4.72
CA PRO A 74 -18.56 -19.74 4.37
C PRO A 74 -17.53 -19.39 5.44
N CYS A 75 -16.35 -20.00 5.33
CA CYS A 75 -15.19 -19.52 6.07
C CYS A 75 -14.32 -18.70 5.12
N ASP A 76 -13.81 -17.56 5.58
CA ASP A 76 -12.83 -16.78 4.85
C ASP A 76 -11.56 -16.64 5.69
N ALA A 77 -10.42 -16.53 5.00
CA ALA A 77 -9.15 -16.35 5.66
C ALA A 77 -8.15 -15.59 4.77
N TYR A 78 -7.35 -14.77 5.44
CA TYR A 78 -6.23 -14.05 4.88
C TYR A 78 -4.96 -14.42 5.65
N PHE A 79 -3.81 -14.19 5.03
CA PHE A 79 -2.53 -14.31 5.70
C PHE A 79 -1.62 -13.10 5.44
N SER A 80 -0.76 -12.84 6.41
CA SER A 80 0.30 -11.84 6.32
C SER A 80 1.63 -12.47 6.74
N ILE A 81 2.67 -12.23 5.95
CA ILE A 81 4.06 -12.54 6.23
C ILE A 81 4.84 -11.23 6.11
N PRO A 82 4.90 -10.41 7.18
CA PRO A 82 5.48 -9.06 7.11
C PRO A 82 6.93 -9.04 6.62
N LEU A 83 7.74 -10.03 7.03
CA LEU A 83 9.13 -10.13 6.60
C LEU A 83 9.31 -10.34 5.08
N ARG A 84 8.24 -10.76 4.39
CA ARG A 84 8.22 -10.95 2.94
C ARG A 84 7.33 -9.92 2.21
N GLY A 85 6.94 -8.84 2.89
CA GLY A 85 6.07 -7.79 2.30
C GLY A 85 4.70 -8.30 1.85
N ARG A 86 4.20 -9.39 2.44
CA ARG A 86 2.88 -9.96 2.14
C ARG A 86 1.94 -9.58 3.27
N ILE A 87 0.97 -8.72 3.02
CA ILE A 87 0.01 -8.25 4.02
C ILE A 87 -1.40 -8.48 3.47
N GLN A 88 -2.26 -9.09 4.29
CA GLN A 88 -3.67 -9.31 3.97
C GLN A 88 -3.90 -10.02 2.63
N ASN A 89 -3.05 -11.00 2.31
CA ASN A 89 -3.21 -11.84 1.13
C ASN A 89 -4.33 -12.86 1.36
N ARG A 90 -5.30 -12.92 0.46
CA ARG A 90 -6.41 -13.88 0.54
C ARG A 90 -5.94 -15.30 0.23
N PHE A 91 -6.43 -16.29 0.97
CA PHE A 91 -6.27 -17.68 0.58
C PHE A 91 -7.14 -18.03 -0.65
N SER A 92 -6.66 -18.93 -1.50
CA SER A 92 -7.38 -19.43 -2.67
C SER A 92 -8.55 -20.34 -2.27
N SER A 93 -8.37 -21.12 -1.20
CA SER A 93 -9.41 -21.97 -0.63
C SER A 93 -9.32 -21.98 0.90
N VAL A 94 -10.48 -22.05 1.56
CA VAL A 94 -10.61 -22.06 3.02
C VAL A 94 -11.76 -23.00 3.40
N SER A 95 -11.55 -23.83 4.43
CA SER A 95 -12.56 -24.73 4.99
C SER A 95 -12.50 -24.71 6.52
N CYS A 96 -13.67 -24.64 7.15
CA CYS A 96 -13.84 -24.65 8.60
C CYS A 96 -14.93 -25.65 8.97
N ASP A 97 -14.54 -26.90 9.23
CA ASP A 97 -15.46 -28.01 9.52
C ASP A 97 -15.22 -28.54 10.95
N GLY A 98 -16.23 -28.38 11.82
CA GLY A 98 -16.09 -28.69 13.24
C GLY A 98 -14.93 -27.93 13.88
N ALA A 99 -13.93 -28.68 14.35
CA ALA A 99 -12.68 -28.18 14.91
C ALA A 99 -11.55 -28.05 13.87
N THR A 100 -11.75 -28.49 12.64
CA THR A 100 -10.73 -28.50 11.59
C THR A 100 -10.73 -27.18 10.82
N PHE A 101 -9.55 -26.60 10.62
CA PHE A 101 -9.32 -25.43 9.79
C PHE A 101 -8.26 -25.74 8.73
N MET A 102 -8.61 -25.51 7.47
CA MET A 102 -7.71 -25.69 6.33
C MET A 102 -7.76 -24.44 5.45
N ALA A 103 -6.59 -23.97 5.02
CA ALA A 103 -6.47 -22.86 4.09
C ALA A 103 -5.29 -23.08 3.14
N ALA A 104 -5.46 -22.78 1.86
CA ALA A 104 -4.41 -22.92 0.85
C ALA A 104 -4.37 -21.73 -0.11
N SER A 105 -3.16 -21.30 -0.46
CA SER A 105 -2.88 -20.34 -1.52
C SER A 105 -2.13 -21.07 -2.62
N ASP A 106 -2.84 -21.44 -3.68
CA ASP A 106 -2.27 -22.22 -4.78
C ASP A 106 -1.21 -21.42 -5.56
N THR A 107 -1.40 -20.10 -5.63
CA THR A 107 -0.48 -19.19 -6.31
C THR A 107 0.83 -18.98 -5.57
N LEU A 108 0.82 -19.00 -4.24
CA LEU A 108 1.99 -18.70 -3.41
C LEU A 108 2.56 -19.94 -2.70
N GLY A 109 1.94 -21.10 -2.88
CA GLY A 109 2.39 -22.37 -2.31
C GLY A 109 2.27 -22.44 -0.78
N PHE A 110 1.43 -21.61 -0.16
CA PHE A 110 1.20 -21.64 1.27
C PHE A 110 0.00 -22.50 1.61
N ARG A 111 0.11 -23.32 2.65
CA ARG A 111 -1.01 -24.09 3.19
C ARG A 111 -0.94 -24.17 4.70
N PHE A 112 -2.10 -24.14 5.34
CA PHE A 112 -2.27 -24.56 6.72
C PHE A 112 -3.34 -25.64 6.81
N GLU A 113 -3.04 -26.72 7.54
CA GLU A 113 -4.00 -27.78 7.87
C GLU A 113 -3.89 -28.05 9.38
N GLY A 114 -4.96 -27.78 10.13
CA GLY A 114 -4.90 -27.88 11.58
C GLY A 114 -6.24 -27.95 12.26
N THR A 115 -6.20 -27.95 13.59
CA THR A 115 -7.33 -28.10 14.48
C THR A 115 -7.33 -27.04 15.56
N ILE A 116 -8.51 -26.52 15.85
CA ILE A 116 -8.79 -25.61 16.96
C ILE A 116 -8.72 -26.44 18.24
N ARG A 117 -7.75 -26.15 19.09
CA ARG A 117 -7.65 -26.79 20.41
C ARG A 117 -8.55 -26.08 21.41
N ASP A 118 -8.49 -24.76 21.43
CA ASP A 118 -9.26 -23.88 22.31
C ASP A 118 -9.34 -22.46 21.72
N GLU A 119 -9.96 -21.52 22.43
CA GLU A 119 -10.10 -20.11 22.01
C GLU A 119 -8.78 -19.35 21.85
N SER A 120 -7.64 -19.95 22.20
CA SER A 120 -6.32 -19.33 22.19
C SER A 120 -5.29 -20.08 21.34
N VAL A 121 -5.55 -21.34 20.97
CA VAL A 121 -4.62 -22.20 20.24
C VAL A 121 -5.28 -22.85 19.03
N LEU A 122 -4.66 -22.59 17.88
CA LEU A 122 -4.86 -23.31 16.62
C LEU A 122 -3.56 -24.06 16.31
N GLU A 123 -3.59 -25.37 16.17
CA GLU A 123 -2.38 -26.16 15.95
C GLU A 123 -2.50 -27.07 14.74
N GLY A 124 -1.38 -27.28 14.05
CA GLY A 124 -1.39 -28.05 12.82
C GLY A 124 -0.10 -27.93 12.06
N THR A 125 -0.18 -28.21 10.76
CA THR A 125 0.95 -28.14 9.84
C THR A 125 0.85 -26.89 9.00
N TRP A 126 1.88 -26.06 9.05
CA TRP A 126 2.11 -25.00 8.07
C TRP A 126 3.03 -25.52 6.98
N THR A 127 2.66 -25.28 5.73
CA THR A 127 3.44 -25.61 4.54
C THR A 127 3.77 -24.32 3.78
N ASP A 128 5.06 -24.11 3.56
CA ASP A 128 5.61 -23.12 2.64
C ASP A 128 6.30 -23.87 1.50
N ASN A 129 5.61 -23.96 0.37
CA ASN A 129 6.01 -24.74 -0.80
C ASN A 129 6.28 -26.22 -0.45
N ARG A 130 7.54 -26.65 -0.47
CA ARG A 130 7.95 -28.03 -0.15
C ARG A 130 8.32 -28.24 1.31
N THR A 131 8.32 -27.18 2.12
CA THR A 131 8.72 -27.24 3.52
C THR A 131 7.48 -27.21 4.40
N SER A 132 7.33 -28.23 5.25
CA SER A 132 6.24 -28.31 6.22
C SER A 132 6.80 -28.33 7.63
N ALA A 133 6.15 -27.61 8.53
CA ALA A 133 6.50 -27.60 9.95
C ALA A 133 5.22 -27.64 10.79
N TRP A 134 5.26 -28.40 11.88
CA TRP A 134 4.22 -28.33 12.89
C TRP A 134 4.32 -27.00 13.64
N VAL A 135 3.17 -26.38 13.91
CA VAL A 135 3.09 -25.05 14.49
C VAL A 135 1.88 -24.91 15.41
N GLN A 136 2.04 -24.08 16.45
CA GLN A 136 0.92 -23.53 17.22
C GLN A 136 0.76 -22.04 16.92
N PHE A 137 -0.36 -21.71 16.29
CA PHE A 137 -0.85 -20.36 16.19
C PHE A 137 -1.53 -19.95 17.50
N ARG A 138 -1.14 -18.79 18.02
CA ARG A 138 -1.76 -18.15 19.18
C ARG A 138 -2.70 -17.07 18.71
N LYS A 139 -3.91 -17.04 19.29
CA LYS A 139 -4.86 -15.98 18.99
C LYS A 139 -4.28 -14.64 19.43
N LEU A 140 -4.14 -13.73 18.48
CA LEU A 140 -3.78 -12.34 18.75
C LEU A 140 -4.98 -11.70 19.42
N ARG A 141 -4.79 -11.29 20.67
CA ARG A 141 -5.67 -10.34 21.32
C ARG A 141 -5.23 -8.97 20.83
N PRO A 142 -6.06 -8.22 20.09
CA PRO A 142 -5.70 -6.90 19.63
C PRO A 142 -5.41 -6.04 20.87
N VAL A 143 -4.13 -5.77 21.12
CA VAL A 143 -3.77 -4.69 22.03
C VAL A 143 -3.94 -3.44 21.20
N GLN A 144 -4.99 -2.68 21.50
CA GLN A 144 -5.20 -1.37 20.88
C GLN A 144 -4.04 -0.47 21.28
N ARG A 145 -3.02 -0.38 20.41
CA ARG A 145 -1.90 0.54 20.58
C ARG A 145 -2.30 1.86 19.96
N THR A 146 -3.18 2.57 20.64
CA THR A 146 -3.65 3.88 20.16
C THR A 146 -2.48 4.85 20.17
N GLN A 147 -1.91 5.09 18.99
CA GLN A 147 -0.84 6.08 18.79
C GLN A 147 -1.39 7.38 18.21
N GLU A 148 -2.57 7.32 17.59
CA GLU A 148 -3.19 8.49 16.99
C GLU A 148 -3.67 9.48 18.06
N PRO A 149 -3.47 10.79 17.84
CA PRO A 149 -4.14 11.80 18.64
C PRO A 149 -5.65 11.55 18.63
N GLY A 150 -6.26 11.54 19.82
CA GLY A 150 -7.72 11.45 19.95
C GLY A 150 -8.44 12.64 19.29
N PRO A 151 -9.79 12.65 19.30
CA PRO A 151 -10.59 13.63 18.55
C PRO A 151 -10.37 15.09 18.98
N ASN A 152 -9.86 15.32 20.18
CA ASN A 152 -9.50 16.64 20.67
C ASN A 152 -8.06 16.63 21.22
N PRO A 153 -7.06 16.82 20.34
CA PRO A 153 -5.67 16.70 20.74
C PRO A 153 -5.09 17.97 21.38
N GLY A 154 -5.91 19.01 21.61
CA GLY A 154 -5.50 20.23 22.28
C GLY A 154 -4.67 21.19 21.42
N TYR A 155 -4.77 21.12 20.09
CA TYR A 155 -4.14 22.06 19.17
C TYR A 155 -5.06 22.39 17.99
N ALA A 156 -4.76 23.49 17.29
CA ALA A 156 -5.48 23.90 16.09
C ALA A 156 -5.22 22.94 14.92
N ILE A 157 -6.25 22.61 14.16
CA ILE A 157 -6.19 21.77 12.96
C ILE A 157 -6.91 22.48 11.81
N HIS A 158 -6.25 22.60 10.66
CA HIS A 158 -6.82 23.18 9.46
C HIS A 158 -6.57 22.28 8.26
N HIS A 159 -7.65 21.91 7.57
CA HIS A 159 -7.58 21.19 6.30
C HIS A 159 -7.70 22.15 5.13
N PHE A 160 -6.90 21.96 4.09
CA PHE A 160 -6.97 22.78 2.88
C PHE A 160 -6.40 22.04 1.68
N ASP A 161 -6.78 22.48 0.49
CA ASP A 161 -6.15 22.02 -0.74
C ASP A 161 -4.97 22.91 -1.14
N VAL A 162 -3.95 22.28 -1.70
CA VAL A 162 -2.85 22.90 -2.43
C VAL A 162 -3.12 22.73 -3.91
N VAL A 163 -2.83 23.78 -4.68
CA VAL A 163 -2.96 23.77 -6.14
C VAL A 163 -1.62 24.18 -6.73
N ASN A 164 -0.97 23.24 -7.40
CA ASN A 164 0.21 23.46 -8.22
C ASN A 164 -0.25 23.41 -9.69
N ARG A 165 -0.51 24.58 -10.28
CA ARG A 165 -1.04 24.65 -11.66
C ARG A 165 0.02 24.28 -12.69
N ASP A 166 1.25 24.69 -12.44
CA ASP A 166 2.36 24.52 -13.38
C ASP A 166 2.74 23.03 -13.46
N GLY A 167 2.74 22.32 -12.32
CA GLY A 167 2.90 20.87 -12.23
C GLY A 167 1.62 20.05 -12.41
N GLY A 168 0.47 20.68 -12.69
CA GLY A 168 -0.80 19.98 -12.95
C GLY A 168 -1.39 19.22 -11.74
N ALA A 169 -1.02 19.56 -10.51
CA ALA A 169 -1.39 18.82 -9.31
C ALA A 169 -2.35 19.59 -8.39
N ARG A 170 -3.29 18.86 -7.77
CA ARG A 170 -4.11 19.32 -6.65
C ARG A 170 -4.22 18.21 -5.61
N PHE A 171 -3.87 18.53 -4.38
CA PHE A 171 -3.81 17.55 -3.28
C PHE A 171 -4.19 18.20 -1.95
N GLY A 172 -4.62 17.36 -1.01
CA GLY A 172 -5.07 17.79 0.29
C GLY A 172 -3.90 17.94 1.27
N ALA A 173 -4.03 18.86 2.21
CA ALA A 173 -3.07 19.08 3.28
C ALA A 173 -3.76 19.32 4.62
N THR A 174 -3.04 19.03 5.69
CA THR A 174 -3.43 19.29 7.06
C THR A 174 -2.33 20.11 7.74
N LEU A 175 -2.69 21.33 8.17
CA LEU A 175 -1.89 22.17 9.05
C LEU A 175 -2.32 21.93 10.50
N THR A 176 -1.36 21.71 11.39
CA THR A 176 -1.57 21.75 12.84
C THR A 176 -0.70 22.83 13.47
N ALA A 177 -1.13 23.43 14.57
CA ALA A 177 -0.34 24.40 15.32
C ALA A 177 -0.83 24.45 16.79
N PRO A 178 0.04 24.74 17.79
CA PRO A 178 -0.36 24.76 19.19
C PRO A 178 -1.65 25.57 19.44
N ASP A 179 -1.71 26.75 18.84
CA ASP A 179 -2.91 27.60 18.76
C ASP A 179 -2.81 28.56 17.55
N THR A 180 -3.80 29.43 17.40
CA THR A 180 -3.85 30.46 16.33
C THR A 180 -3.50 31.88 16.83
N THR A 181 -2.87 31.99 18.00
CA THR A 181 -2.52 33.27 18.65
C THR A 181 -1.02 33.57 18.58
N GLY A 182 -0.18 32.54 18.53
CA GLY A 182 1.27 32.65 18.37
C GLY A 182 1.72 32.82 16.91
N ARG A 183 3.04 32.78 16.69
CA ARG A 183 3.66 32.69 15.36
C ARG A 183 4.68 31.55 15.40
N TRP A 184 4.23 30.37 15.00
CA TRP A 184 4.92 29.11 15.27
C TRP A 184 5.86 28.71 14.13
N PRO A 185 7.12 28.32 14.40
CA PRO A 185 8.03 27.78 13.38
C PRO A 185 7.40 26.58 12.67
N LEU A 186 7.65 26.46 11.37
CA LEU A 186 6.99 25.49 10.51
C LEU A 186 7.85 24.22 10.34
N ILE A 187 7.24 23.06 10.53
CA ILE A 187 7.75 21.77 10.11
C ILE A 187 6.93 21.25 8.92
N VAL A 188 7.59 20.90 7.81
CA VAL A 188 6.97 20.27 6.64
C VAL A 188 7.39 18.81 6.60
N PHE A 189 6.42 17.89 6.59
CA PHE A 189 6.67 16.46 6.40
C PHE A 189 6.55 16.09 4.93
N ILE A 190 7.52 15.35 4.39
CA ILE A 190 7.62 14.96 2.98
C ILE A 190 7.81 13.44 2.92
N SER A 191 6.85 12.76 2.27
CA SER A 191 6.78 11.31 2.13
C SER A 191 7.89 10.75 1.24
N ASP A 192 8.04 9.42 1.27
CA ASP A 192 8.87 8.70 0.32
C ASP A 192 8.22 8.66 -1.08
N ARG A 193 8.94 8.07 -2.04
CA ARG A 193 8.44 7.74 -3.36
C ARG A 193 7.19 6.87 -3.28
N GLY A 194 6.18 7.21 -4.07
CA GLY A 194 4.93 6.48 -4.19
C GLY A 194 3.74 7.37 -3.90
N ARG A 195 2.64 6.73 -3.51
CA ARG A 195 1.35 7.40 -3.29
C ARG A 195 0.93 7.28 -1.83
N HIS A 196 1.42 8.20 -1.01
CA HIS A 196 1.10 8.25 0.40
C HIS A 196 0.01 9.27 0.69
N ASP A 197 -0.85 8.96 1.67
CA ASP A 197 -1.65 9.99 2.30
C ASP A 197 -0.78 10.90 3.18
N ARG A 198 -1.32 12.05 3.58
CA ARG A 198 -0.66 12.98 4.50
C ARG A 198 -0.27 12.41 5.87
N ASN A 199 -0.62 11.17 6.18
CA ASN A 199 -0.22 10.51 7.42
C ASN A 199 0.92 9.49 7.19
N ALA A 200 1.32 9.28 5.94
CA ALA A 200 2.13 8.14 5.51
C ALA A 200 1.54 6.82 6.03
N SER A 201 0.21 6.66 5.89
CA SER A 201 -0.53 5.52 6.41
C SER A 201 0.02 4.20 5.84
N GLU A 202 0.48 3.34 6.74
CA GLU A 202 0.94 1.99 6.44
C GLU A 202 -0.24 1.02 6.36
N GLU A 203 -0.10 -0.06 5.58
CA GLU A 203 -1.11 -1.14 5.51
C GLU A 203 -1.39 -1.78 6.89
N SER A 204 -0.43 -1.69 7.81
CA SER A 204 -0.60 -2.13 9.21
C SER A 204 -1.49 -1.21 10.06
N GLY A 205 -1.96 -0.10 9.50
CA GLY A 205 -2.75 0.92 10.17
C GLY A 205 -1.94 1.98 10.92
N HIS A 206 -0.60 1.89 10.90
CA HIS A 206 0.24 2.91 11.52
C HIS A 206 0.26 4.20 10.69
N LYS A 207 0.29 5.36 11.37
CA LYS A 207 0.26 6.70 10.76
C LYS A 207 1.46 7.52 11.24
N PRO A 208 2.69 7.18 10.82
CA PRO A 208 3.92 7.73 11.37
C PRO A 208 3.97 9.26 11.32
N PHE A 209 3.57 9.88 10.21
CA PHE A 209 3.58 11.35 10.12
C PHE A 209 2.55 12.00 11.04
N LEU A 210 1.39 11.37 11.26
CA LEU A 210 0.40 11.88 12.22
C LEU A 210 0.96 11.86 13.65
N VAL A 211 1.61 10.77 14.04
CA VAL A 211 2.20 10.61 15.38
C VAL A 211 3.33 11.61 15.59
N LEU A 212 4.24 11.74 14.62
CA LEU A 212 5.34 12.70 14.71
C LEU A 212 4.83 14.14 14.73
N ALA A 213 3.88 14.50 13.86
CA ALA A 213 3.28 15.82 13.83
C ALA A 213 2.57 16.15 15.14
N HIS A 214 1.84 15.20 15.75
CA HIS A 214 1.25 15.37 17.07
C HIS A 214 2.33 15.75 18.09
N MET A 215 3.41 14.98 18.19
CA MET A 215 4.50 15.22 19.13
C MET A 215 5.11 16.62 18.96
N VAL A 216 5.51 17.00 17.74
CA VAL A 216 6.16 18.31 17.56
C VAL A 216 5.19 19.49 17.63
N THR A 217 3.90 19.28 17.29
CA THR A 217 2.87 20.32 17.50
C THR A 217 2.73 20.63 18.98
N THR A 218 2.70 19.61 19.85
CA THR A 218 2.64 19.84 21.31
C THR A 218 3.91 20.48 21.90
N GLN A 219 4.97 20.60 21.10
CA GLN A 219 6.24 21.22 21.49
C GLN A 219 6.46 22.61 20.90
N GLY A 220 5.43 23.23 20.29
CA GLY A 220 5.52 24.61 19.84
C GLY A 220 5.83 24.79 18.35
N PHE A 221 5.56 23.79 17.51
CA PHE A 221 5.73 23.90 16.06
C PHE A 221 4.39 23.87 15.33
N ALA A 222 4.24 24.73 14.31
CA ALA A 222 3.26 24.47 13.27
C ALA A 222 3.76 23.31 12.41
N THR A 223 2.88 22.40 12.01
CA THR A 223 3.25 21.33 11.09
C THR A 223 2.32 21.30 9.89
N VAL A 224 2.85 20.96 8.72
CA VAL A 224 2.04 20.62 7.56
C VAL A 224 2.40 19.24 7.08
N ARG A 225 1.36 18.47 6.77
CA ARG A 225 1.45 17.19 6.09
C ARG A 225 0.48 17.22 4.93
N PHE A 226 0.85 16.62 3.81
CA PHE A 226 0.08 16.69 2.57
C PHE A 226 0.05 15.33 1.87
N ASP A 227 -1.01 15.09 1.13
CA ASP A 227 -1.15 13.89 0.32
C ASP A 227 -0.21 14.00 -0.89
N ASP A 228 0.41 12.89 -1.28
CA ASP A 228 1.17 12.85 -2.53
C ASP A 228 0.23 13.09 -3.72
N ARG A 229 0.79 13.64 -4.80
CA ARG A 229 0.00 13.81 -6.03
C ARG A 229 -0.51 12.47 -6.51
N HIS A 230 -1.68 12.49 -7.15
CA HIS A 230 -2.28 11.31 -7.75
C HIS A 230 -2.66 10.18 -6.76
N LEU A 231 -2.69 10.43 -5.44
CA LEU A 231 -3.11 9.45 -4.43
C LEU A 231 -4.43 8.73 -4.77
N ASN A 232 -5.40 9.46 -5.32
CA ASN A 232 -6.73 8.95 -5.68
C ASN A 232 -6.89 8.61 -7.17
N LEU A 233 -5.82 8.61 -7.97
CA LEU A 233 -5.88 8.29 -9.40
C LEU A 233 -5.54 6.82 -9.65
N THR A 234 -5.87 6.34 -10.85
CA THR A 234 -5.56 4.97 -11.31
C THR A 234 -4.06 4.75 -11.50
N ASP A 235 -3.65 3.49 -11.64
CA ASP A 235 -2.23 3.08 -11.72
C ASP A 235 -1.50 3.64 -12.95
N ASP A 236 -2.22 4.11 -13.98
CA ASP A 236 -1.63 4.66 -15.21
C ASP A 236 -1.10 6.09 -15.07
N ALA A 237 -1.32 6.75 -13.92
CA ALA A 237 -0.77 8.09 -13.68
C ALA A 237 0.75 8.02 -13.53
N GLN A 238 1.47 8.85 -14.29
CA GLN A 238 2.92 8.95 -14.21
C GLN A 238 3.35 9.33 -12.79
N GLU A 239 4.32 8.57 -12.26
CA GLU A 239 4.92 8.84 -10.95
C GLU A 239 5.64 10.20 -10.96
N PRO A 240 5.49 11.03 -9.92
CA PRO A 240 6.25 12.27 -9.78
C PRO A 240 7.75 12.01 -9.77
N THR A 241 8.51 12.95 -10.33
CA THR A 241 9.96 13.04 -10.09
C THR A 241 10.27 13.66 -8.72
N THR A 242 11.51 13.56 -8.25
CA THR A 242 11.93 14.28 -7.04
C THR A 242 11.77 15.80 -7.17
N THR A 243 12.00 16.34 -8.38
CA THR A 243 11.82 17.77 -8.69
C THR A 243 10.36 18.21 -8.63
N ASP A 244 9.46 17.34 -9.08
CA ASP A 244 8.02 17.52 -8.94
C ASP A 244 7.59 17.65 -7.48
N VAL A 245 8.08 16.74 -6.62
CA VAL A 245 7.79 16.76 -5.18
C VAL A 245 8.36 18.02 -4.53
N ALA A 246 9.56 18.46 -4.90
CA ALA A 246 10.14 19.70 -4.38
C ALA A 246 9.29 20.94 -4.77
N ASP A 247 8.78 21.00 -6.00
CA ASP A 247 7.88 22.07 -6.44
C ASP A 247 6.54 22.06 -5.70
N ASP A 248 5.99 20.88 -5.42
CA ASP A 248 4.79 20.73 -4.58
C ASP A 248 5.01 21.26 -3.16
N VAL A 249 6.18 20.98 -2.56
CA VAL A 249 6.56 21.52 -1.24
C VAL A 249 6.64 23.05 -1.26
N LEU A 250 7.20 23.65 -2.31
CA LEU A 250 7.22 25.11 -2.47
C LEU A 250 5.80 25.70 -2.53
N HIS A 251 4.88 25.03 -3.22
CA HIS A 251 3.46 25.40 -3.28
C HIS A 251 2.75 25.24 -1.94
N VAL A 252 3.05 24.17 -1.18
CA VAL A 252 2.56 23.99 0.20
C VAL A 252 3.01 25.17 1.07
N ILE A 253 4.31 25.50 1.07
CA ILE A 253 4.86 26.61 1.87
C ILE A 253 4.23 27.94 1.46
N LYS A 254 4.13 28.23 0.16
CA LYS A 254 3.47 29.43 -0.36
C LYS A 254 2.03 29.53 0.11
N ARG A 255 1.29 28.42 0.06
CA ARG A 255 -0.11 28.34 0.51
C ARG A 255 -0.25 28.59 2.01
N LEU A 256 0.78 28.36 2.82
CA LEU A 256 0.76 28.59 4.27
C LEU A 256 0.91 30.06 4.70
N THR A 257 1.39 30.94 3.82
CA THR A 257 1.56 32.39 4.10
C THR A 257 0.27 33.12 4.49
N ARG A 258 -0.90 32.54 4.18
CA ARG A 258 -2.22 33.07 4.57
C ARG A 258 -2.58 32.83 6.04
N PHE A 259 -1.84 32.00 6.75
CA PHE A 259 -2.06 31.71 8.16
C PHE A 259 -1.06 32.55 8.96
N PRO A 260 -1.46 33.72 9.51
CA PRO A 260 -0.52 34.65 10.15
C PRO A 260 0.16 34.07 11.40
N TRP A 261 -0.41 33.01 11.98
CA TRP A 261 0.14 32.26 13.11
C TRP A 261 1.18 31.19 12.72
N VAL A 262 1.53 31.06 11.44
CA VAL A 262 2.60 30.19 10.95
C VAL A 262 3.81 31.03 10.54
N ASP A 263 4.97 30.73 11.10
CA ASP A 263 6.23 31.35 10.74
C ASP A 263 6.87 30.67 9.53
N THR A 264 6.46 31.07 8.32
CA THR A 264 7.09 30.61 7.07
C THR A 264 8.45 31.27 6.79
N SER A 265 9.11 31.85 7.80
CA SER A 265 10.51 32.33 7.72
C SER A 265 11.48 31.52 8.59
N ASN A 266 10.95 30.52 9.31
CA ASN A 266 11.70 29.55 10.10
C ASN A 266 11.15 28.15 9.82
N ILE A 267 11.67 27.52 8.77
CA ILE A 267 11.16 26.24 8.25
C ILE A 267 12.14 25.11 8.55
N ILE A 268 11.63 23.99 9.04
CA ILE A 268 12.34 22.71 9.10
C ILE A 268 11.62 21.75 8.16
N LEU A 269 12.39 21.03 7.34
CA LEU A 269 11.85 20.01 6.44
C LEU A 269 12.20 18.64 7.02
N ILE A 270 11.23 17.73 7.09
CA ILE A 270 11.44 16.33 7.49
C ILE A 270 11.06 15.47 6.30
N GLY A 271 12.05 14.83 5.69
CA GLY A 271 11.85 13.97 4.53
C GLY A 271 12.17 12.51 4.84
N HIS A 272 11.30 11.60 4.42
CA HIS A 272 11.56 10.16 4.45
C HIS A 272 11.97 9.65 3.07
N GLY A 273 12.99 8.79 2.98
CA GLY A 273 13.45 8.22 1.71
C GLY A 273 13.71 9.30 0.65
N GLU A 274 13.07 9.21 -0.52
CA GLU A 274 13.15 10.21 -1.60
C GLU A 274 12.68 11.61 -1.17
N GLY A 275 11.75 11.70 -0.21
CA GLY A 275 11.31 12.97 0.37
C GLY A 275 12.42 13.78 1.03
N GLY A 276 13.48 13.13 1.52
CA GLY A 276 14.67 13.83 2.02
C GLY A 276 15.54 14.43 0.91
N ILE A 277 15.54 13.83 -0.27
CA ILE A 277 16.19 14.40 -1.47
C ILE A 277 15.40 15.64 -1.92
N ALA A 278 14.07 15.53 -1.99
CA ALA A 278 13.19 16.66 -2.29
C ALA A 278 13.34 17.80 -1.26
N ALA A 279 13.41 17.46 0.04
CA ALA A 279 13.69 18.43 1.11
C ALA A 279 15.02 19.16 0.90
N SER A 280 16.06 18.41 0.50
CA SER A 280 17.38 18.96 0.20
C SER A 280 17.34 19.93 -0.98
N LEU A 281 16.63 19.57 -2.05
CA LEU A 281 16.42 20.45 -3.21
C LEU A 281 15.70 21.74 -2.80
N VAL A 282 14.60 21.66 -2.05
CA VAL A 282 13.88 22.83 -1.52
C VAL A 282 14.81 23.71 -0.67
N GLY A 283 15.66 23.10 0.16
CA GLY A 283 16.66 23.81 0.96
C GLY A 283 17.62 24.67 0.13
N THR A 284 17.97 24.24 -1.08
CA THR A 284 18.81 25.05 -1.99
C THR A 284 18.06 26.24 -2.60
N LEU A 285 16.73 26.16 -2.68
CA LEU A 285 15.87 27.17 -3.28
C LEU A 285 15.33 28.19 -2.25
N ARG A 286 15.44 27.90 -0.94
CA ARG A 286 14.83 28.68 0.13
C ARG A 286 15.80 29.00 1.29
N PRO A 287 16.24 30.26 1.44
CA PRO A 287 17.17 30.66 2.51
C PRO A 287 16.56 30.68 3.93
N ASP A 288 15.25 30.55 4.03
CA ASP A 288 14.49 30.48 5.29
C ASP A 288 14.23 29.04 5.77
N VAL A 289 14.70 28.03 5.02
CA VAL A 289 14.87 26.67 5.54
C VAL A 289 16.05 26.68 6.51
N ARG A 290 15.76 26.40 7.78
CA ARG A 290 16.72 26.41 8.90
C ARG A 290 17.28 25.03 9.24
N GLY A 291 16.64 23.97 8.76
CA GLY A 291 17.10 22.61 8.98
C GLY A 291 16.37 21.61 8.11
N ILE A 292 17.05 20.49 7.83
CA ILE A 292 16.49 19.34 7.13
C ILE A 292 16.79 18.11 7.99
N VAL A 293 15.76 17.29 8.22
CA VAL A 293 15.86 15.99 8.88
C VAL A 293 15.64 14.92 7.82
N CYS A 294 16.68 14.13 7.58
CA CYS A 294 16.66 13.02 6.62
C CYS A 294 16.41 11.70 7.36
N ALA A 295 15.24 11.09 7.14
CA ALA A 295 14.88 9.78 7.69
C ALA A 295 14.97 8.71 6.59
N ALA A 296 15.91 7.78 6.72
CA ALA A 296 16.17 6.74 5.70
C ALA A 296 16.40 7.29 4.27
N THR A 297 16.81 8.55 4.15
CA THR A 297 17.11 9.20 2.87
C THR A 297 18.44 8.68 2.32
N PRO A 298 18.51 8.25 1.05
CA PRO A 298 19.77 7.88 0.44
C PRO A 298 20.68 9.11 0.32
N ALA A 299 21.93 8.97 0.76
CA ALA A 299 22.96 10.01 0.71
C ALA A 299 24.23 9.55 -0.02
N ALA A 300 24.15 8.41 -0.70
CA ALA A 300 25.20 7.83 -1.52
C ALA A 300 24.72 7.72 -2.97
N ASP A 301 25.62 7.30 -3.86
CA ASP A 301 25.29 7.07 -5.26
C ASP A 301 24.10 6.10 -5.41
N GLY A 302 23.22 6.38 -6.38
CA GLY A 302 22.00 5.62 -6.59
C GLY A 302 22.26 4.15 -6.94
N GLU A 303 23.31 3.87 -7.72
CA GLU A 303 23.74 2.50 -8.01
C GLU A 303 24.14 1.80 -6.72
N ASP A 304 25.02 2.41 -5.93
CA ASP A 304 25.51 1.82 -4.68
C ASP A 304 24.37 1.54 -3.69
N VAL A 305 23.42 2.47 -3.57
CA VAL A 305 22.21 2.29 -2.75
C VAL A 305 21.41 1.10 -3.25
N LEU A 306 21.07 1.05 -4.54
CA LEU A 306 20.27 -0.04 -5.13
C LEU A 306 20.95 -1.40 -4.94
N LEU A 307 22.25 -1.48 -5.23
CA LEU A 307 23.03 -2.70 -5.07
C LEU A 307 23.10 -3.13 -3.59
N SER A 308 23.26 -2.18 -2.66
CA SER A 308 23.26 -2.48 -1.22
C SER A 308 21.91 -3.01 -0.74
N GLN A 309 20.80 -2.48 -1.25
CA GLN A 309 19.44 -2.93 -0.95
C GLN A 309 19.19 -4.34 -1.49
N ILE A 310 19.59 -4.62 -2.73
CA ILE A 310 19.52 -5.97 -3.32
C ILE A 310 20.29 -6.97 -2.44
N ARG A 311 21.52 -6.64 -2.04
CA ARG A 311 22.33 -7.51 -1.18
C ARG A 311 21.68 -7.75 0.19
N ALA A 312 21.12 -6.70 0.80
CA ALA A 312 20.44 -6.81 2.08
C ALA A 312 19.18 -7.69 2.00
N PHE A 313 18.38 -7.51 0.94
CA PHE A 313 17.20 -8.32 0.66
C PHE A 313 17.57 -9.78 0.38
N ASP A 314 18.56 -10.03 -0.49
CA ASP A 314 19.02 -11.37 -0.82
C ASP A 314 19.57 -12.10 0.41
N LYS A 315 20.33 -11.40 1.27
CA LYS A 315 20.80 -11.93 2.56
C LYS A 315 19.64 -12.28 3.49
N LEU A 316 18.62 -11.43 3.58
CA LEU A 316 17.42 -11.70 4.37
C LEU A 316 16.67 -12.94 3.84
N MET A 317 16.64 -13.09 2.52
CA MET A 317 16.05 -14.23 1.82
C MET A 317 16.97 -15.46 1.75
N ARG A 318 18.19 -15.38 2.30
CA ARG A 318 19.20 -16.45 2.27
C ARG A 318 19.51 -16.93 0.84
N ILE A 319 19.48 -16.01 -0.11
CA ILE A 319 19.95 -16.23 -1.48
C ILE A 319 21.48 -16.35 -1.43
N HIS A 320 22.03 -17.33 -2.16
CA HIS A 320 23.46 -17.61 -2.16
C HIS A 320 24.25 -16.44 -2.78
N ASP A 321 25.42 -16.10 -2.21
CA ASP A 321 26.22 -14.94 -2.62
C ASP A 321 26.57 -14.93 -4.12
N SER A 322 26.72 -16.11 -4.74
CA SER A 322 26.93 -16.21 -6.20
C SER A 322 25.72 -15.73 -7.00
N THR A 323 24.50 -16.09 -6.58
CA THR A 323 23.26 -15.63 -7.20
C THR A 323 23.04 -14.13 -6.95
N THR A 324 23.38 -13.63 -5.76
CA THR A 324 23.37 -12.20 -5.46
C THR A 324 24.34 -11.45 -6.36
N THR A 325 25.57 -11.94 -6.51
CA THR A 325 26.60 -11.31 -7.37
C THR A 325 26.18 -11.30 -8.84
N PHE A 326 25.63 -12.42 -9.32
CA PHE A 326 25.05 -12.51 -10.66
C PHE A 326 23.92 -11.49 -10.87
N THR A 327 22.98 -11.39 -9.92
CA THR A 327 21.88 -10.42 -9.95
C THR A 327 22.39 -8.97 -9.97
N GLN A 328 23.37 -8.65 -9.13
CA GLN A 328 24.01 -7.34 -9.13
C GLN A 328 24.71 -7.04 -10.47
N SER A 329 25.31 -8.04 -11.14
CA SER A 329 25.94 -7.84 -12.46
C SER A 329 24.93 -7.49 -13.56
N ILE A 330 23.73 -8.06 -13.50
CA ILE A 330 22.61 -7.74 -14.41
C ILE A 330 22.15 -6.30 -14.19
N VAL A 331 21.95 -5.91 -12.93
CA VAL A 331 21.49 -4.56 -12.57
C VAL A 331 22.51 -3.51 -13.01
N ARG A 332 23.82 -3.76 -12.84
CA ARG A 332 24.85 -2.85 -13.36
C ARG A 332 24.78 -2.69 -14.88
N ALA A 333 24.66 -3.81 -15.61
CA ALA A 333 24.54 -3.75 -17.06
C ALA A 333 23.28 -2.97 -17.51
N TRP A 334 22.18 -3.06 -16.76
CA TRP A 334 21.00 -2.23 -17.04
C TRP A 334 21.28 -0.74 -16.80
N LEU A 335 21.95 -0.39 -15.70
CA LEU A 335 22.33 0.99 -15.41
C LEU A 335 23.27 1.55 -16.50
N ASP A 336 24.28 0.79 -16.92
CA ASP A 336 25.16 1.18 -18.05
C ASP A 336 24.37 1.44 -19.35
N ILE A 337 23.34 0.62 -19.63
CA ILE A 337 22.48 0.80 -20.81
C ILE A 337 21.61 2.05 -20.70
N ILE A 338 21.13 2.37 -19.49
CA ILE A 338 20.32 3.56 -19.20
C ILE A 338 21.19 4.83 -19.32
N GLU A 339 22.39 4.81 -18.76
CA GLU A 339 23.29 5.98 -18.79
C GLU A 339 23.84 6.29 -20.19
N SER A 340 23.94 5.27 -21.06
CA SER A 340 24.49 5.42 -22.40
C SER A 340 23.52 5.95 -23.44
N ASP A 341 22.23 6.09 -23.13
CA ASP A 341 21.21 6.55 -24.09
C ASP A 341 20.05 7.28 -23.41
N PRO A 342 19.77 8.53 -23.81
CA PRO A 342 18.64 9.27 -23.27
C PRO A 342 17.27 8.83 -23.84
N ASP A 343 17.21 7.95 -24.85
CA ASP A 343 15.94 7.47 -25.43
C ASP A 343 15.40 6.23 -24.70
N ASP A 344 14.29 6.39 -23.98
CA ASP A 344 13.63 5.32 -23.22
C ASP A 344 13.26 4.09 -24.09
N ALA A 345 12.89 4.31 -25.35
CA ALA A 345 12.55 3.23 -26.27
C ALA A 345 13.80 2.41 -26.65
N GLY A 346 14.89 3.09 -27.03
CA GLY A 346 16.20 2.49 -27.28
C GLY A 346 16.75 1.73 -26.07
N VAL A 347 16.67 2.32 -24.87
CA VAL A 347 17.04 1.69 -23.60
C VAL A 347 16.26 0.39 -23.37
N THR A 348 14.94 0.43 -23.54
CA THR A 348 14.06 -0.74 -23.34
C THR A 348 14.45 -1.89 -24.27
N ILE A 349 14.68 -1.60 -25.55
CA ILE A 349 15.09 -2.61 -26.55
C ILE A 349 16.43 -3.24 -26.16
N ARG A 350 17.42 -2.43 -25.74
CA ARG A 350 18.75 -2.95 -25.37
C ARG A 350 18.72 -3.76 -24.07
N ILE A 351 17.96 -3.33 -23.06
CA ILE A 351 17.75 -4.12 -21.84
C ILE A 351 17.09 -5.45 -22.19
N GLY A 352 16.08 -5.45 -23.07
CA GLY A 352 15.43 -6.68 -23.53
C GLY A 352 16.40 -7.65 -24.20
N ALA A 353 17.19 -7.17 -25.16
CA ALA A 353 18.20 -7.97 -25.86
C ALA A 353 19.30 -8.50 -24.91
N TYR A 354 19.72 -7.68 -23.94
CA TYR A 354 20.65 -8.13 -22.90
C TYR A 354 20.04 -9.25 -22.06
N MET A 355 18.77 -9.10 -21.64
CA MET A 355 18.07 -10.12 -20.87
C MET A 355 17.86 -11.42 -21.62
N ASP A 356 17.56 -11.38 -22.92
CA ASP A 356 17.45 -12.59 -23.74
C ASP A 356 18.78 -13.39 -23.76
N SER A 357 19.91 -12.68 -23.82
CA SER A 357 21.26 -13.29 -23.72
C SER A 357 21.53 -13.88 -22.33
N VAL A 358 21.10 -13.20 -21.28
CA VAL A 358 21.19 -13.70 -19.89
C VAL A 358 20.37 -14.98 -19.72
N MET A 359 19.13 -15.00 -20.21
CA MET A 359 18.22 -16.15 -20.09
C MET A 359 18.74 -17.42 -20.76
N GLN A 360 19.48 -17.29 -21.86
CA GLN A 360 20.07 -18.43 -22.56
C GLN A 360 21.24 -19.07 -21.79
N LYS A 361 21.88 -18.33 -20.88
CA LYS A 361 23.14 -18.74 -20.23
C LYS A 361 22.99 -19.03 -18.73
N ALA A 362 21.99 -18.42 -18.08
CA ALA A 362 21.79 -18.52 -16.65
C ALA A 362 21.31 -19.91 -16.21
N SER A 363 21.78 -20.35 -15.06
CA SER A 363 21.31 -21.58 -14.40
C SER A 363 19.90 -21.41 -13.83
N PRO A 364 19.13 -22.50 -13.64
CA PRO A 364 17.82 -22.44 -12.99
C PRO A 364 17.85 -21.79 -11.59
N ALA A 365 18.95 -21.94 -10.86
CA ALA A 365 19.13 -21.35 -9.55
C ALA A 365 19.31 -19.82 -9.62
N GLU A 366 20.14 -19.35 -10.56
CA GLU A 366 20.34 -17.91 -10.81
C GLU A 366 19.06 -17.24 -11.23
N LEU A 367 18.31 -17.88 -12.13
CA LEU A 367 17.05 -17.34 -12.61
C LEU A 367 16.04 -17.14 -11.48
N ASN A 368 16.08 -17.94 -10.40
CA ASN A 368 15.07 -17.97 -9.33
C ASN A 368 15.23 -16.81 -8.31
N ASN A 369 15.95 -15.73 -8.65
CA ASN A 369 16.01 -14.53 -7.83
C ASN A 369 14.73 -13.65 -8.04
N PRO A 370 14.05 -13.19 -6.97
CA PRO A 370 12.87 -12.33 -7.06
C PRO A 370 13.08 -11.02 -7.84
N VAL A 371 14.29 -10.46 -7.86
CA VAL A 371 14.62 -9.21 -8.56
C VAL A 371 14.51 -9.38 -10.09
N ILE A 372 14.97 -10.51 -10.61
CA ILE A 372 14.99 -10.77 -12.07
C ILE A 372 13.78 -11.56 -12.56
N THR A 373 13.04 -12.21 -11.65
CA THR A 373 11.87 -13.03 -12.00
C THR A 373 10.82 -12.29 -12.85
N PRO A 374 10.47 -11.01 -12.58
CA PRO A 374 9.54 -10.24 -13.41
C PRO A 374 10.00 -10.06 -14.88
N PHE A 375 11.31 -10.16 -15.12
CA PHE A 375 11.95 -9.99 -16.43
C PHE A 375 12.03 -11.30 -17.22
N ARG A 376 11.47 -12.40 -16.70
CA ARG A 376 11.36 -13.71 -17.38
C ARG A 376 10.27 -13.79 -18.45
N ARG A 377 9.87 -12.66 -19.04
CA ARG A 377 8.83 -12.67 -20.08
C ARG A 377 9.33 -13.45 -21.29
N THR A 378 8.44 -14.21 -21.91
CA THR A 378 8.70 -14.94 -23.15
C THR A 378 8.77 -14.03 -24.38
N SER A 379 8.43 -12.74 -24.25
CA SER A 379 8.60 -11.72 -25.29
C SER A 379 8.61 -10.30 -24.71
N TRP A 380 9.57 -9.49 -25.15
CA TRP A 380 9.57 -8.03 -24.96
C TRP A 380 8.69 -7.39 -26.06
N PRO A 381 7.96 -6.28 -25.77
CA PRO A 381 7.31 -5.53 -26.84
C PRO A 381 8.38 -5.07 -27.84
N THR A 382 8.18 -5.43 -29.11
CA THR A 382 9.02 -5.07 -30.25
C THR A 382 8.88 -3.61 -30.64
#